data_AF-A0A248TB71-F1
#
_entry.id   AF-A0A248TB71-F1
#
_cell.length_a   1.000
_cell.length_b   1.000
_cell.length_c   1.000
_cell.angle_alpha   90.00
_cell.angle_beta   90.00
_cell.angle_gamma   90.00
#
_symmetry.space_group_name_H-M   'P 1'
#
loop_
_entity.id
_entity.type
_entity.pdbx_description
1 polymer ?
#
loop_
_entity_poly.entity_id
_entity_poly.type
_entity_poly.pdbx_seq_one_letter_code
_entity_poly.pdbx_strand_id
1 'polypeptide(L)'
;IMQGRGSGLQPAVCLAIRVNTFLSCSQYHKMYRTVKAITGRQIFQPLHALRNAEKVLLPGYHPFEWQPPLKNVSSSTDVGIIDGLSGLSSSVDDYPVDTIAKRFRYDSALVSALMDMEEDILEGMRSQDLDDYLNGPFTVVVKESCDGMGDVSEKHGSGPAVPEKAVRFSFTVMKITVVHGSQNVKVFEEAKPHSELCCKPLCLML
;
A
#
# COMPACT_ATOMS: atom_id res chain seq x y z
N ILE A 1 -30.92 -1.54 -5.41
CA ILE A 1 -30.55 -0.69 -4.24
C ILE A 1 -29.90 -1.53 -3.13
N MET A 2 -30.57 -2.55 -2.59
CA MET A 2 -30.07 -3.33 -1.43
C MET A 2 -28.76 -4.12 -1.65
N GLN A 3 -28.36 -4.40 -2.90
CA GLN A 3 -27.12 -5.12 -3.23
C GLN A 3 -25.96 -4.19 -3.66
N GLY A 4 -26.06 -2.87 -3.42
CA GLY A 4 -25.05 -1.90 -3.90
C GLY A 4 -25.08 -1.65 -5.42
N ARG A 5 -25.89 -2.37 -6.20
CA ARG A 5 -26.16 -2.14 -7.63
C ARG A 5 -27.15 -0.99 -7.90
N GLY A 6 -27.26 -0.04 -6.98
CA GLY A 6 -28.10 1.14 -7.13
C GLY A 6 -27.38 2.27 -7.89
N SER A 7 -27.98 3.45 -7.95
CA SER A 7 -27.35 4.64 -8.53
C SER A 7 -26.19 5.20 -7.68
N GLY A 8 -26.07 4.79 -6.42
CA GLY A 8 -24.97 5.15 -5.54
C GLY A 8 -23.82 4.15 -5.67
N LEU A 9 -22.63 4.64 -6.02
CA LEU A 9 -21.41 3.84 -6.10
C LEU A 9 -20.95 3.42 -4.71
N GLN A 10 -20.31 2.25 -4.60
CA GLN A 10 -19.68 1.83 -3.35
C GLN A 10 -18.49 2.76 -3.00
N PRO A 11 -18.16 2.92 -1.70
CA PRO A 11 -17.01 3.73 -1.28
C PRO A 11 -15.67 3.31 -1.90
N ALA A 12 -15.42 2.00 -2.05
CA ALA A 12 -14.20 1.47 -2.67
C ALA A 12 -14.08 1.90 -4.15
N VAL A 13 -15.17 1.84 -4.91
CA VAL A 13 -15.21 2.31 -6.30
C VAL A 13 -14.95 3.81 -6.38
N CYS A 14 -15.53 4.59 -5.46
CA CYS A 14 -15.26 6.03 -5.36
C CYS A 14 -13.80 6.33 -5.01
N LEU A 15 -13.18 5.53 -4.13
CA LEU A 15 -11.79 5.65 -3.77
C LEU A 15 -10.88 5.35 -4.97
N ALA A 16 -11.14 4.26 -5.70
CA ALA A 16 -10.43 3.91 -6.92
C ALA A 16 -10.51 5.02 -7.98
N ILE A 17 -11.71 5.56 -8.24
CA ILE A 17 -11.88 6.72 -9.14
C ILE A 17 -11.02 7.89 -8.66
N ARG A 18 -11.12 8.27 -7.38
CA ARG A 18 -10.39 9.42 -6.84
C ARG A 18 -8.87 9.27 -7.01
N VAL A 19 -8.32 8.11 -6.65
CA VAL A 19 -6.88 7.85 -6.65
C VAL A 19 -6.37 7.72 -8.08
N ASN A 20 -7.01 6.90 -8.92
CA ASN A 20 -6.53 6.61 -10.28
C ASN A 20 -6.69 7.79 -11.25
N THR A 21 -7.55 8.77 -10.94
CA THR A 21 -7.65 10.02 -11.71
C THR A 21 -6.96 11.20 -11.02
N PHE A 22 -6.09 10.95 -10.03
CA PHE A 22 -5.29 11.96 -9.34
C PHE A 22 -6.09 13.12 -8.72
N LEU A 23 -7.32 12.85 -8.26
CA LEU A 23 -8.15 13.86 -7.62
C LEU A 23 -7.72 14.04 -6.16
N SER A 24 -7.30 15.26 -5.82
CA SER A 24 -7.14 15.66 -4.42
C SER A 24 -8.46 15.52 -3.67
N CYS A 25 -8.40 15.31 -2.35
CA CYS A 25 -9.60 15.26 -1.50
C CYS A 25 -10.50 16.49 -1.69
N SER A 26 -9.90 17.68 -1.86
CA SER A 26 -10.63 18.94 -2.09
C SER A 26 -11.32 18.98 -3.45
N GLN A 27 -10.65 18.56 -4.53
CA GLN A 27 -11.26 18.48 -5.87
C GLN A 27 -12.39 17.44 -5.90
N TYR A 28 -12.15 16.26 -5.33
CA TYR A 28 -13.16 15.22 -5.21
C TYR A 28 -14.38 15.72 -4.43
N HIS A 29 -14.18 16.41 -3.31
CA HIS A 29 -15.27 16.94 -2.50
C HIS A 29 -16.11 18.00 -3.24
N LYS A 30 -15.46 18.87 -4.03
CA LYS A 30 -16.15 19.81 -4.92
C LYS A 30 -17.00 19.05 -5.94
N MET A 31 -16.43 18.05 -6.62
CA MET A 31 -17.16 17.19 -7.57
C MET A 31 -18.36 16.50 -6.92
N TYR A 32 -18.16 15.83 -5.79
CA TYR A 32 -19.20 15.15 -5.02
C TYR A 32 -20.36 16.11 -4.69
N ARG A 33 -20.06 17.30 -4.16
CA ARG A 33 -21.08 18.30 -3.79
C ARG A 33 -21.86 18.79 -5.01
N THR A 34 -21.17 19.12 -6.11
CA THR A 34 -21.81 19.62 -7.33
C THR A 34 -22.73 18.57 -7.95
N VAL A 35 -22.27 17.32 -8.08
CA VAL A 35 -23.07 16.22 -8.64
C VAL A 35 -24.30 15.94 -7.77
N LYS A 36 -24.13 15.91 -6.45
CA LYS A 36 -25.25 15.70 -5.51
C LYS A 36 -26.28 16.82 -5.58
N ALA A 37 -25.82 18.08 -5.72
CA ALA A 37 -26.70 19.24 -5.82
C ALA A 37 -27.50 19.26 -7.14
N ILE A 38 -26.86 18.95 -8.27
CA ILE A 38 -27.52 18.97 -9.60
C ILE A 38 -28.48 17.80 -9.78
N THR A 39 -28.08 16.59 -9.38
CA THR A 39 -28.86 15.37 -9.62
C THR A 39 -29.89 15.07 -8.54
N GLY A 40 -29.77 15.69 -7.36
CA GLY A 40 -30.53 15.34 -6.16
C GLY A 40 -30.22 13.95 -5.59
N ARG A 41 -29.23 13.23 -6.16
CA ARG A 41 -28.89 11.85 -5.78
C ARG A 41 -27.45 11.77 -5.29
N GLN A 42 -27.21 10.95 -4.26
CA GLN A 42 -25.86 10.65 -3.79
C GLN A 42 -25.22 9.54 -4.64
N ILE A 43 -24.65 9.93 -5.78
CA ILE A 43 -23.94 9.01 -6.69
C ILE A 43 -22.57 8.64 -6.11
N PHE A 44 -21.76 9.66 -5.80
CA PHE A 44 -20.46 9.50 -5.15
C PHE A 44 -20.61 9.46 -3.63
N GLN A 45 -19.64 8.87 -2.92
CA GLN A 45 -19.64 8.78 -1.46
C GLN A 45 -18.85 9.94 -0.81
N PRO A 46 -19.24 10.40 0.39
CA PRO A 46 -18.51 11.46 1.08
C PRO A 46 -17.11 11.01 1.53
N LEU A 47 -16.19 11.95 1.71
CA LEU A 47 -14.78 11.66 2.03
C LEU A 47 -14.58 10.78 3.29
N HIS A 48 -15.44 10.88 4.30
CA HIS A 48 -15.32 10.03 5.50
C HIS A 48 -15.57 8.55 5.17
N ALA A 49 -16.42 8.24 4.19
CA ALA A 49 -16.65 6.87 3.74
C ALA A 49 -15.45 6.34 2.95
N LEU A 50 -14.82 7.18 2.12
CA LEU A 50 -13.59 6.83 1.41
C LEU A 50 -12.44 6.57 2.39
N ARG A 51 -12.27 7.40 3.42
CA ARG A 51 -11.23 7.17 4.46
C ARG A 51 -11.44 5.87 5.23
N ASN A 52 -12.69 5.45 5.46
CA ASN A 52 -12.97 4.18 6.10
C ASN A 52 -12.66 3.00 5.16
N ALA A 53 -12.98 3.12 3.88
CA ALA A 53 -12.64 2.10 2.88
C ALA A 53 -11.13 1.97 2.66
N GLU A 54 -10.40 3.09 2.71
CA GLU A 54 -8.94 3.13 2.56
C GLU A 54 -8.20 2.31 3.63
N LYS A 55 -8.73 2.24 4.87
CA LYS A 55 -8.10 1.47 5.96
C LYS A 55 -7.89 0.00 5.62
N VAL A 56 -8.79 -0.60 4.84
CA VAL A 56 -8.72 -2.00 4.44
C VAL A 56 -7.51 -2.26 3.55
N LEU A 57 -7.08 -1.27 2.77
CA LEU A 57 -6.01 -1.37 1.79
C LEU A 57 -4.64 -0.98 2.35
N LEU A 58 -4.58 -0.46 3.59
CA LEU A 58 -3.35 0.01 4.20
C LEU A 58 -2.69 -1.10 5.05
N PRO A 59 -1.35 -1.09 5.14
CA PRO A 59 -0.63 -1.94 6.09
C PRO A 59 -1.13 -1.73 7.52
N GLY A 60 -1.23 -2.84 8.27
CA GLY A 60 -1.77 -2.84 9.63
C GLY A 60 -3.24 -3.25 9.74
N TYR A 61 -3.91 -3.61 8.63
CA TYR A 61 -5.31 -4.04 8.67
C TYR A 61 -5.50 -5.55 8.83
N HIS A 62 -4.78 -6.35 8.04
CA HIS A 62 -4.94 -7.80 8.02
C HIS A 62 -4.09 -8.48 9.11
N PRO A 63 -4.66 -9.44 9.86
CA PRO A 63 -3.89 -10.27 10.78
C PRO A 63 -3.01 -11.26 10.00
N PHE A 64 -1.82 -11.56 10.53
CA PHE A 64 -0.88 -12.53 9.98
C PHE A 64 0.03 -13.09 11.08
N GLU A 65 0.72 -14.18 10.77
CA GLU A 65 1.68 -14.81 11.68
C GLU A 65 2.93 -15.22 10.91
N TRP A 66 4.09 -15.13 11.56
CA TRP A 66 5.35 -15.68 11.05
C TRP A 66 5.72 -16.94 11.83
N GLN A 67 6.03 -18.02 11.11
CA GLN A 67 6.47 -19.28 11.68
C GLN A 67 7.82 -19.69 11.04
N PRO A 68 8.93 -19.68 11.79
CA PRO A 68 9.06 -19.22 13.18
C PRO A 68 8.90 -17.70 13.34
N PRO A 69 8.68 -17.18 14.57
CA PRO A 69 8.64 -15.75 14.82
C PRO A 69 9.90 -15.02 14.33
N LEU A 70 9.72 -13.86 13.72
CA LEU A 70 10.81 -13.05 13.21
C LEU A 70 11.68 -12.50 14.35
N LYS A 71 13.00 -12.63 14.20
CA LYS A 71 13.97 -12.08 15.16
C LYS A 71 13.92 -10.56 15.15
N ASN A 72 13.83 -9.94 16.33
CA ASN A 72 13.82 -8.48 16.53
C ASN A 72 12.66 -7.73 15.85
N VAL A 73 11.58 -8.42 15.50
CA VAL A 73 10.36 -7.81 14.95
C VAL A 73 9.20 -8.12 15.89
N SER A 74 8.40 -7.10 16.22
CA SER A 74 7.20 -7.26 17.05
C SER A 74 6.14 -8.11 16.33
N SER A 75 5.42 -8.95 17.08
CA SER A 75 4.30 -9.75 16.57
C SER A 75 3.02 -8.94 16.33
N SER A 76 2.98 -7.65 16.67
CA SER A 76 1.79 -6.80 16.46
C SER A 76 1.49 -6.66 14.96
N THR A 77 0.26 -6.93 14.55
CA THR A 77 -0.16 -6.88 13.13
C THR A 77 -0.88 -5.58 12.76
N ASP A 78 -1.11 -4.69 13.74
CA ASP A 78 -1.84 -3.42 13.62
C ASP A 78 -0.92 -2.21 13.37
N VAL A 79 0.31 -2.45 12.93
CA VAL A 79 1.33 -1.42 12.71
C VAL A 79 1.21 -0.85 11.29
N GLY A 80 0.72 0.39 11.21
CA GLY A 80 0.65 1.16 9.96
C GLY A 80 1.91 1.99 9.68
N ILE A 81 1.72 3.27 9.37
CA ILE A 81 2.82 4.22 9.12
C ILE A 81 3.55 4.48 10.45
N ILE A 82 4.87 4.29 10.45
CA ILE A 82 5.75 4.55 11.58
C ILE A 82 6.83 5.56 11.23
N ASP A 83 7.41 6.15 12.28
CA ASP A 83 8.54 7.06 12.12
C ASP A 83 9.78 6.34 11.62
N GLY A 84 10.35 6.81 10.50
CA GLY A 84 11.48 6.15 9.85
C GLY A 84 12.76 6.20 10.71
N LEU A 85 12.86 7.20 11.59
CA LEU A 85 13.96 7.34 12.56
C LEU A 85 14.05 6.17 13.53
N SER A 86 12.95 5.42 13.72
CA SER A 86 12.92 4.17 14.48
C SER A 86 13.53 4.28 15.90
N GLY A 87 13.32 5.43 16.56
CA GLY A 87 13.82 5.69 17.92
C GLY A 87 15.22 6.27 17.99
N LEU A 88 15.79 6.74 16.86
CA LEU A 88 17.06 7.47 16.87
C LEU A 88 16.96 8.68 17.81
N SER A 89 17.97 8.84 18.67
CA SER A 89 18.02 9.94 19.63
C SER A 89 18.09 11.28 18.90
N SER A 90 17.30 12.25 19.37
CA SER A 90 17.34 13.64 18.91
C SER A 90 17.91 14.58 19.99
N SER A 91 18.76 14.05 20.88
CA SER A 91 19.50 14.86 21.87
C SER A 91 20.53 15.76 21.18
N VAL A 92 20.78 16.93 21.78
CA VAL A 92 21.83 17.86 21.32
C VAL A 92 23.25 17.34 21.58
N ASP A 93 23.38 16.39 22.50
CA ASP A 93 24.66 15.74 22.82
C ASP A 93 25.02 14.63 21.81
N ASP A 94 24.05 14.16 21.05
CA ASP A 94 24.18 13.09 20.07
C ASP A 94 24.42 13.64 18.66
N TYR A 95 24.58 12.74 17.69
CA TYR A 95 24.74 13.13 16.28
C TYR A 95 23.47 13.82 15.76
N PRO A 96 23.58 15.00 15.11
CA PRO A 96 22.43 15.72 14.59
C PRO A 96 21.61 14.90 13.59
N VAL A 97 20.29 14.88 13.78
CA VAL A 97 19.35 14.16 12.91
C VAL A 97 18.61 15.16 12.02
N ASP A 98 19.17 15.39 10.84
CA ASP A 98 18.68 16.36 9.85
C ASP A 98 17.87 15.66 8.74
N THR A 99 16.95 14.78 9.14
CA THR A 99 16.11 14.01 8.22
C THR A 99 14.71 13.80 8.77
N ILE A 100 13.73 13.73 7.87
CA ILE A 100 12.36 13.36 8.20
C ILE A 100 12.02 12.12 7.38
N ALA A 101 11.70 11.03 8.07
CA ALA A 101 11.39 9.76 7.42
C ALA A 101 10.05 9.18 7.89
N LYS A 102 9.35 8.51 6.98
CA LYS A 102 8.17 7.69 7.28
C LYS A 102 8.25 6.40 6.49
N ARG A 103 7.88 5.29 7.13
CA ARG A 103 7.90 3.97 6.51
C ARG A 103 6.77 3.09 7.00
N PHE A 104 6.51 2.03 6.25
CA PHE A 104 5.80 0.87 6.78
C PHE A 104 6.80 -0.13 7.38
N ARG A 105 6.31 -1.00 8.27
CA ARG A 105 7.05 -2.21 8.63
C ARG A 105 7.03 -3.16 7.44
N TYR A 106 8.18 -3.74 7.10
CA TYR A 106 8.35 -4.46 5.84
C TYR A 106 7.36 -5.63 5.70
N ASP A 107 7.29 -6.49 6.72
CA ASP A 107 6.34 -7.59 6.81
C ASP A 107 4.88 -7.15 6.68
N SER A 108 4.49 -6.07 7.37
CA SER A 108 3.12 -5.52 7.30
C SER A 108 2.79 -5.00 5.89
N ALA A 109 3.77 -4.37 5.22
CA ALA A 109 3.61 -3.91 3.84
C ALA A 109 3.52 -5.07 2.84
N LEU A 110 4.32 -6.13 3.02
CA LEU A 110 4.25 -7.34 2.20
C LEU A 110 2.90 -8.03 2.34
N VAL A 111 2.39 -8.18 3.56
CA VAL A 111 1.07 -8.77 3.80
C VAL A 111 -0.02 -7.93 3.12
N SER A 112 0.00 -6.60 3.31
CA SER A 112 -0.95 -5.71 2.64
C SER A 112 -0.88 -5.82 1.12
N ALA A 113 0.32 -5.94 0.55
CA ALA A 113 0.51 -6.11 -0.89
C ALA A 113 -0.01 -7.47 -1.40
N LEU A 114 0.17 -8.55 -0.64
CA LEU A 114 -0.32 -9.89 -0.99
C LEU A 114 -1.85 -9.97 -0.90
N MET A 115 -2.45 -9.37 0.14
CA MET A 115 -3.91 -9.32 0.29
C MET A 115 -4.59 -8.49 -0.81
N ASP A 116 -3.94 -7.41 -1.28
CA ASP A 116 -4.39 -6.61 -2.42
C ASP A 116 -4.43 -7.40 -3.74
N MET A 117 -3.59 -8.44 -3.86
CA MET A 117 -3.49 -9.31 -5.04
C MET A 117 -4.17 -10.68 -4.84
N GLU A 118 -5.00 -10.84 -3.79
CA GLU A 118 -5.65 -12.11 -3.47
C GLU A 118 -6.43 -12.68 -4.67
N GLU A 119 -7.23 -11.83 -5.32
CA GLU A 119 -8.02 -12.23 -6.50
C GLU A 119 -7.14 -12.65 -7.68
N ASP A 120 -6.02 -11.95 -7.94
CA ASP A 120 -5.08 -12.29 -9.01
C ASP A 120 -4.38 -13.63 -8.74
N ILE A 121 -4.04 -13.91 -7.47
CA ILE A 121 -3.43 -15.18 -7.05
C ILE A 121 -4.43 -16.33 -7.23
N LEU A 122 -5.68 -16.16 -6.78
CA LEU A 122 -6.73 -17.16 -6.91
C LEU A 122 -7.10 -17.41 -8.37
N GLU A 123 -7.21 -16.36 -9.20
CA GLU A 123 -7.42 -16.51 -10.64
C GLU A 123 -6.24 -17.22 -11.31
N GLY A 124 -5.01 -16.88 -10.91
CA GLY A 124 -3.79 -17.55 -11.32
C GLY A 124 -3.81 -19.05 -11.03
N MET A 125 -4.24 -19.45 -9.83
CA MET A 125 -4.40 -20.86 -9.45
C MET A 125 -5.44 -21.57 -10.30
N ARG A 126 -6.63 -20.98 -10.48
CA ARG A 126 -7.67 -21.53 -11.36
C ARG A 126 -7.20 -21.70 -12.80
N SER A 127 -6.39 -20.77 -13.30
CA SER A 127 -5.82 -20.85 -14.66
C SER A 127 -4.82 -21.99 -14.84
N GLN A 128 -4.29 -22.53 -13.74
CA GLN A 128 -3.37 -23.67 -13.72
C GLN A 128 -4.06 -24.97 -13.26
N ASP A 129 -5.40 -25.00 -13.24
CA ASP A 129 -6.22 -26.13 -12.77
C ASP A 129 -5.89 -26.55 -11.33
N LEU A 130 -5.50 -25.58 -10.49
CA LEU A 130 -5.26 -25.79 -9.05
C LEU A 130 -6.51 -25.42 -8.24
N ASP A 131 -6.70 -26.13 -7.12
CA ASP A 131 -7.78 -25.85 -6.18
C ASP A 131 -7.57 -24.54 -5.40
N ASP A 132 -8.61 -23.71 -5.32
CA ASP A 132 -8.59 -22.42 -4.59
C ASP A 132 -8.31 -22.57 -3.07
N TYR A 133 -8.50 -23.77 -2.51
CA TYR A 133 -8.23 -24.08 -1.11
C TYR A 133 -6.81 -24.60 -0.85
N LEU A 134 -5.96 -24.68 -1.88
CA LEU A 134 -4.57 -25.11 -1.73
C LEU A 134 -3.79 -24.10 -0.88
N ASN A 135 -3.31 -24.56 0.28
CA ASN A 135 -2.54 -23.76 1.24
C ASN A 135 -1.06 -24.18 1.28
N GLY A 136 -0.56 -24.74 0.17
CA GLY A 136 0.83 -25.13 0.03
C GLY A 136 1.79 -23.94 0.17
N PRO A 137 3.10 -24.20 0.40
CA PRO A 137 4.06 -23.12 0.54
C PRO A 137 4.20 -22.33 -0.77
N PHE A 138 3.81 -21.05 -0.72
CA PHE A 138 4.05 -20.12 -1.80
C PHE A 138 5.45 -19.52 -1.68
N THR A 139 6.14 -19.40 -2.81
CA THR A 139 7.38 -18.64 -2.94
C THR A 139 7.06 -17.33 -3.65
N VAL A 140 7.32 -16.22 -2.97
CA VAL A 140 7.11 -14.87 -3.47
C VAL A 140 8.46 -14.25 -3.82
N VAL A 141 8.63 -13.84 -5.07
CA VAL A 141 9.83 -13.13 -5.54
C VAL A 141 9.54 -11.64 -5.52
N VAL A 142 10.30 -10.92 -4.68
CA VAL A 142 10.16 -9.47 -4.50
C VAL A 142 11.38 -8.78 -5.09
N LYS A 143 11.14 -7.81 -5.98
CA LYS A 143 12.16 -6.88 -6.45
C LYS A 143 12.16 -5.65 -5.55
N GLU A 144 13.29 -5.37 -4.95
CA GLU A 144 13.50 -4.13 -4.19
C GLU A 144 14.10 -3.05 -5.09
N SER A 145 13.81 -1.80 -4.80
CA SER A 145 14.35 -0.65 -5.53
C SER A 145 14.51 0.54 -4.59
N CYS A 146 15.65 1.22 -4.71
CA CYS A 146 15.96 2.41 -3.95
C CYS A 146 16.55 3.46 -4.89
N ASP A 147 15.97 4.65 -4.90
CA ASP A 147 16.42 5.76 -5.74
C ASP A 147 16.46 7.08 -4.96
N GLY A 148 17.40 7.94 -5.34
CA GLY A 148 17.56 9.28 -4.79
C GLY A 148 17.08 10.32 -5.79
N MET A 149 16.38 11.34 -5.29
CA MET A 149 15.87 12.47 -6.03
C MET A 149 16.59 13.74 -5.58
N GLY A 150 17.10 14.52 -6.53
CA GLY A 150 17.55 15.89 -6.30
C GLY A 150 16.41 16.89 -6.44
N ASP A 151 16.70 18.16 -6.15
CA ASP A 151 15.81 19.30 -6.38
C ASP A 151 14.43 19.17 -5.69
N VAL A 152 14.42 18.57 -4.49
CA VAL A 152 13.23 18.45 -3.65
C VAL A 152 13.23 19.60 -2.65
N SER A 153 12.61 20.73 -3.01
CA SER A 153 12.70 21.95 -2.21
C SER A 153 12.24 21.79 -0.75
N GLU A 154 13.04 22.33 0.16
CA GLU A 154 12.69 22.43 1.57
C GLU A 154 11.46 23.35 1.75
N LYS A 155 10.58 23.00 2.69
CA LYS A 155 9.45 23.84 3.04
C LYS A 155 9.82 24.70 4.24
N HIS A 156 9.43 25.97 4.21
CA HIS A 156 9.39 26.79 5.43
C HIS A 156 8.46 26.15 6.46
N GLY A 157 8.84 26.22 7.72
CA GLY A 157 8.04 25.70 8.83
C GLY A 157 8.89 25.36 10.05
N SER A 158 8.25 24.75 11.04
CA SER A 158 8.97 24.16 12.18
C SER A 158 9.52 22.79 11.80
N GLY A 159 10.77 22.51 12.17
CA GLY A 159 11.41 21.21 11.95
C GLY A 159 12.93 21.33 12.00
N PRO A 160 13.65 20.20 11.90
CA PRO A 160 15.08 20.23 11.61
C PRO A 160 15.31 20.86 10.23
N ALA A 161 16.52 21.38 10.01
CA ALA A 161 16.94 21.71 8.65
C ALA A 161 17.05 20.40 7.86
N VAL A 162 16.41 20.30 6.71
CA VAL A 162 16.42 19.09 5.88
C VAL A 162 17.11 19.36 4.54
N PRO A 163 17.83 18.39 3.97
CA PRO A 163 18.43 18.56 2.65
C PRO A 163 17.34 18.68 1.56
N GLU A 164 17.64 19.41 0.48
CA GLU A 164 16.77 19.49 -0.69
C GLU A 164 16.86 18.26 -1.61
N LYS A 165 16.79 17.08 -0.99
CA LYS A 165 16.88 15.77 -1.61
C LYS A 165 15.86 14.84 -0.97
N ALA A 166 15.52 13.77 -1.65
CA ALA A 166 14.72 12.70 -1.09
C ALA A 166 15.28 11.35 -1.49
N VAL A 167 15.09 10.35 -0.64
CA VAL A 167 15.33 8.94 -0.99
C VAL A 167 14.03 8.18 -0.84
N ARG A 168 13.74 7.35 -1.83
CA ARG A 168 12.57 6.48 -1.84
C ARG A 168 13.02 5.03 -1.92
N PHE A 169 12.58 4.23 -0.96
CA PHE A 169 12.72 2.79 -0.98
C PHE A 169 11.35 2.16 -1.25
N SER A 170 11.30 1.26 -2.22
CA SER A 170 10.08 0.64 -2.72
C SER A 170 10.32 -0.83 -3.04
N PHE A 171 9.24 -1.58 -3.24
CA PHE A 171 9.31 -2.95 -3.70
C PHE A 171 8.19 -3.28 -4.69
N THR A 172 8.38 -4.33 -5.46
CA THR A 172 7.40 -4.89 -6.39
C THR A 172 7.36 -6.39 -6.24
N VAL A 173 6.17 -6.97 -6.12
CA VAL A 173 6.01 -8.42 -6.19
C VAL A 173 6.08 -8.82 -7.65
N MET A 174 7.15 -9.54 -8.01
CA MET A 174 7.45 -9.86 -9.41
C MET A 174 6.76 -11.15 -9.85
N LYS A 175 6.77 -12.15 -8.97
CA LYS A 175 6.33 -13.50 -9.29
C LYS A 175 5.92 -14.22 -8.02
N ILE A 176 4.84 -15.01 -8.10
CA ILE A 176 4.42 -15.92 -7.06
C ILE A 176 4.33 -17.32 -7.66
N THR A 177 4.94 -18.29 -7.00
CA THR A 177 4.86 -19.72 -7.36
C THR A 177 4.38 -20.53 -6.17
N VAL A 178 3.66 -21.62 -6.43
CA VAL A 178 3.24 -22.59 -5.42
C VAL A 178 3.83 -23.96 -5.74
N VAL A 179 4.20 -24.71 -4.71
CA VAL A 179 4.65 -26.10 -4.86
C VAL A 179 3.42 -26.98 -5.08
N HIS A 180 3.39 -27.72 -6.20
CA HIS A 180 2.36 -28.72 -6.48
C HIS A 180 3.03 -30.04 -6.90
N GLY A 181 2.99 -31.05 -6.02
CA GLY A 181 3.74 -32.29 -6.19
C GLY A 181 5.26 -32.06 -6.17
N SER A 182 5.94 -32.33 -7.29
CA SER A 182 7.38 -32.13 -7.46
C SER A 182 7.75 -30.88 -8.27
N GLN A 183 6.77 -30.07 -8.67
CA GLN A 183 6.97 -28.92 -9.55
C GLN A 183 6.56 -27.60 -8.87
N ASN A 184 7.23 -26.52 -9.25
CA ASN A 184 6.85 -25.16 -8.88
C ASN A 184 5.98 -24.58 -9.99
N VAL A 185 4.70 -24.36 -9.70
CA VAL A 185 3.74 -23.79 -10.63
C VAL A 185 3.66 -22.29 -10.39
N LYS A 186 3.72 -21.51 -11.47
CA LYS A 186 3.61 -20.04 -11.40
C LYS A 186 2.15 -19.64 -11.40
N VAL A 187 1.73 -18.93 -10.34
CA VAL A 187 0.35 -18.46 -10.18
C VAL A 187 0.21 -16.98 -10.51
N PHE A 188 1.28 -16.19 -10.30
CA PHE A 188 1.28 -14.77 -10.64
C PHE A 188 2.63 -14.37 -11.25
N GLU A 189 2.58 -13.47 -12.22
CA GLU A 189 3.75 -12.77 -12.76
C GLU A 189 3.34 -11.35 -13.14
N GLU A 190 4.11 -10.37 -12.65
CA GLU A 190 3.86 -8.96 -12.95
C GLU A 190 4.06 -8.70 -14.44
N ALA A 191 2.98 -8.35 -15.14
CA ALA A 191 2.95 -8.16 -16.57
C ALA A 191 3.76 -6.93 -17.01
N LYS A 192 3.86 -5.90 -16.15
CA LYS A 192 4.56 -4.65 -16.45
C LYS A 192 5.50 -4.28 -15.29
N PRO A 193 6.62 -5.01 -15.10
CA PRO A 193 7.49 -4.90 -13.92
C PRO A 193 8.26 -3.57 -13.76
N HIS A 194 8.10 -2.67 -14.73
CA HIS A 194 8.67 -1.32 -14.72
C HIS A 194 7.60 -0.23 -14.65
N SER A 195 6.32 -0.59 -14.48
CA SER A 195 5.26 0.40 -14.28
C SER A 195 5.35 0.99 -12.88
N GLU A 196 5.06 2.27 -12.80
CA GLU A 196 4.80 3.01 -11.57
C GLU A 196 3.63 2.43 -10.76
N LEU A 197 2.69 1.73 -11.39
CA LEU A 197 1.49 1.17 -10.75
C LEU A 197 1.81 0.01 -9.79
N CYS A 198 2.84 -0.79 -10.09
CA CYS A 198 3.23 -1.94 -9.28
C CYS A 198 4.39 -1.63 -8.30
N CYS A 199 4.95 -0.42 -8.35
CA CYS A 199 6.04 0.01 -7.48
C CYS A 199 5.49 0.52 -6.14
N LYS A 200 5.40 -0.37 -5.14
CA LYS A 200 4.79 -0.07 -3.84
C LYS A 200 5.81 0.65 -2.93
N PRO A 201 5.54 1.89 -2.48
CA PRO A 201 6.47 2.64 -1.63
C PRO A 201 6.53 2.05 -0.22
N LEU A 202 7.73 1.93 0.34
CA LEU A 202 7.95 1.35 1.67
C LEU A 202 8.54 2.37 2.66
N CYS A 203 9.53 3.15 2.23
CA CYS A 203 10.17 4.18 3.05
C CYS A 203 10.43 5.43 2.22
N LEU A 204 10.06 6.59 2.77
CA LEU A 204 10.36 7.90 2.22
C LEU A 204 11.15 8.68 3.26
N MET A 205 12.29 9.23 2.85
CA MET A 205 13.12 10.09 3.68
C MET A 205 13.54 11.33 2.91
N LEU A 206 13.65 12.45 3.63
CA LEU A 206 14.30 13.67 3.18
C LEU A 206 15.71 13.69 3.76
#